data_AF-Q1WR55-F1
#
_entry.id   AF-Q1WR55-F1
#
_cell.length_a   1.000
_cell.length_b   1.000
_cell.length_c   1.000
_cell.angle_alpha   90.00
_cell.angle_beta   90.00
_cell.angle_gamma   90.00
#
_symmetry.space_group_name_H-M   'P 1'
#
loop_
_entity.id
_entity.type
_entity.pdbx_description
1 polymer ?
#
loop_
_entity_poly.entity_id
_entity_poly.type
_entity_poly.pdbx_seq_one_letter_code
_entity_poly.pdbx_strand_id
1 'polypeptide(L)'
;MEKAWNIVKIIFASVDRGYLIRSYILGFLYMAIVVAPHTFMYWHRDTTWITLLLFPFAKLVWDGVMNTLIGNNVFIFPIWIIYLWKFTKYYILIKCIWFICPLGIAYLLFINREYIKQM
;
A
#
# COMPACT_ATOMS: atom_id res chain seq x y z
N MET A 1 -19.32 17.40 -2.47
CA MET A 1 -18.19 17.11 -3.39
C MET A 1 -16.88 17.71 -2.88
N GLU A 2 -16.86 18.99 -2.47
CA GLU A 2 -15.63 19.67 -1.99
C GLU A 2 -15.01 19.02 -0.74
N LYS A 3 -15.83 18.62 0.25
CA LYS A 3 -15.34 17.97 1.47
C LYS A 3 -14.59 16.66 1.20
N ALA A 4 -15.10 15.82 0.30
CA ALA A 4 -14.47 14.55 -0.05
C ALA A 4 -13.10 14.75 -0.74
N TRP A 5 -13.01 15.74 -1.62
CA TRP A 5 -11.76 16.09 -2.30
C TRP A 5 -10.68 16.59 -1.34
N ASN A 6 -11.08 17.41 -0.36
CA ASN A 6 -10.16 17.90 0.68
C ASN A 6 -9.64 16.76 1.56
N ILE A 7 -10.50 15.81 1.92
CA ILE A 7 -10.11 14.61 2.68
C ILE A 7 -9.08 13.78 1.91
N VAL A 8 -9.31 13.53 0.61
CA VAL A 8 -8.35 12.79 -0.23
C VAL A 8 -7.01 13.53 -0.28
N LYS A 9 -7.01 14.84 -0.49
CA LYS A 9 -5.77 15.64 -0.48
C LYS A 9 -5.01 15.53 0.84
N ILE A 10 -5.69 15.58 1.98
CA ILE A 10 -5.06 15.44 3.30
C ILE A 10 -4.44 14.05 3.45
N ILE A 11 -5.16 12.99 3.08
CA ILE A 11 -4.67 11.60 3.15
C ILE A 11 -3.37 11.46 2.33
N PHE A 12 -3.35 11.94 1.09
CA PHE A 12 -2.17 11.87 0.23
C PHE A 12 -1.04 12.80 0.68
N ALA A 13 -1.36 13.99 1.21
CA ALA A 13 -0.37 14.93 1.73
C ALA A 13 0.29 14.44 3.03
N SER A 14 -0.40 13.59 3.79
CA SER A 14 0.09 13.03 5.06
C SER A 14 1.11 11.91 4.88
N VAL A 15 1.22 11.36 3.68
CA VAL A 15 2.19 10.31 3.35
C VAL A 15 3.40 10.94 2.69
N ASP A 16 4.60 10.52 3.09
CA ASP A 16 5.83 10.95 2.44
C ASP A 16 5.79 10.66 0.93
N ARG A 17 6.08 11.67 0.10
CA ARG A 17 5.98 11.56 -1.36
C ARG A 17 6.97 10.54 -1.91
N GLY A 18 8.17 10.47 -1.34
CA GLY A 18 9.19 9.49 -1.74
C GLY A 18 8.73 8.06 -1.47
N TYR A 19 8.13 7.83 -0.30
CA TYR A 19 7.51 6.55 0.04
C TYR A 19 6.36 6.18 -0.91
N LEU A 20 5.48 7.14 -1.22
CA LEU A 20 4.33 6.93 -2.10
C LEU A 20 4.78 6.50 -3.51
N ILE A 21 5.72 7.25 -4.11
CA ILE A 21 6.28 6.95 -5.45
C ILE A 21 6.94 5.58 -5.47
N ARG A 22 7.80 5.26 -4.49
CA ARG A 22 8.46 3.96 -4.40
C ARG A 22 7.44 2.82 -4.31
N SER A 23 6.35 3.04 -3.57
CA SER A 23 5.29 2.04 -3.41
C SER A 23 4.52 1.82 -4.71
N TYR A 24 4.23 2.88 -5.47
CA TYR A 24 3.61 2.76 -6.79
C TYR A 24 4.51 2.06 -7.81
N ILE A 25 5.80 2.39 -7.86
CA ILE A 25 6.76 1.72 -8.76
C ILE A 25 6.81 0.22 -8.44
N LEU A 26 6.85 -0.15 -7.16
CA LEU A 26 6.87 -1.56 -6.75
C LEU A 26 5.57 -2.29 -7.04
N GLY A 27 4.42 -1.64 -6.81
CA GLY A 27 3.11 -2.21 -7.17
C GLY A 27 2.98 -2.41 -8.68
N PHE A 28 3.44 -1.45 -9.47
CA PHE A 28 3.42 -1.52 -10.93
C PHE A 28 4.35 -2.63 -11.44
N LEU A 29 5.56 -2.71 -10.91
CA LEU A 29 6.51 -3.77 -11.24
C LEU A 29 5.94 -5.16 -10.91
N TYR A 30 5.31 -5.31 -9.74
CA TYR A 30 4.66 -6.56 -9.37
C TYR A 30 3.53 -6.91 -10.34
N MET A 31 2.69 -5.95 -10.71
CA MET A 31 1.64 -6.18 -11.70
C MET A 31 2.20 -6.53 -13.08
N ALA A 32 3.28 -5.88 -13.52
CA ALA A 32 3.95 -6.23 -14.77
C ALA A 32 4.46 -7.68 -14.76
N ILE A 33 4.99 -8.17 -13.63
CA ILE A 33 5.49 -9.55 -13.52
C ILE A 33 4.35 -10.57 -13.42
N VAL A 34 3.30 -10.25 -12.67
CA VAL A 34 2.24 -11.23 -12.32
C VAL A 34 1.06 -11.19 -13.29
N VAL A 35 0.70 -10.02 -13.81
CA VAL A 35 -0.48 -9.85 -14.68
C VAL A 35 -0.12 -10.01 -16.15
N ALA A 36 1.05 -9.53 -16.61
CA ALA A 36 1.45 -9.65 -18.01
C ALA A 36 1.46 -11.09 -18.58
N PRO A 37 1.82 -12.14 -17.83
CA PRO A 37 1.70 -13.51 -18.33
C PRO A 37 0.26 -14.04 -18.38
N HIS A 38 -0.68 -13.41 -17.66
CA HIS A 38 -2.08 -13.85 -17.52
C HIS A 38 -3.09 -13.05 -18.36
N THR A 39 -2.63 -12.13 -19.23
CA THR A 39 -3.47 -11.22 -20.03
C THR A 39 -4.40 -11.90 -21.04
N PHE A 40 -4.35 -13.23 -21.19
CA PHE A 40 -5.32 -13.99 -22.00
C PHE A 40 -6.67 -14.21 -21.31
N MET A 41 -6.80 -13.94 -20.01
CA MET A 41 -8.06 -14.16 -19.27
C MET A 41 -8.70 -12.82 -18.86
N TYR A 42 -9.64 -12.35 -19.68
CA TYR A 42 -10.25 -11.01 -19.71
C TYR A 42 -10.96 -10.52 -18.42
N TRP A 43 -11.06 -11.33 -17.37
CA TRP A 43 -11.94 -11.06 -16.22
C TRP A 43 -11.35 -10.21 -15.09
N HIS A 44 -10.04 -9.94 -15.06
CA HIS A 44 -9.38 -9.31 -13.90
C HIS A 44 -8.79 -7.92 -14.18
N ARG A 45 -9.02 -7.34 -15.36
CA ARG A 45 -8.31 -6.14 -15.80
C ARG A 45 -8.73 -4.87 -15.06
N ASP A 46 -10.00 -4.72 -14.71
CA ASP A 46 -10.52 -3.48 -14.11
C ASP A 46 -10.19 -3.38 -12.60
N THR A 47 -10.15 -4.51 -11.91
CA THR A 47 -9.75 -4.57 -10.50
C THR A 47 -8.24 -4.38 -10.30
N THR A 48 -7.44 -4.60 -11.34
CA THR A 48 -5.98 -4.42 -11.33
C THR A 48 -5.59 -2.95 -11.12
N TRP A 49 -6.25 -2.01 -11.78
CA TRP A 49 -5.91 -0.59 -11.61
C TRP A 49 -6.30 -0.04 -10.24
N ILE A 50 -7.45 -0.48 -9.72
CA ILE A 50 -7.92 -0.10 -8.38
C ILE A 50 -6.96 -0.64 -7.32
N THR A 51 -6.54 -1.90 -7.46
CA THR A 51 -5.58 -2.50 -6.53
C THR A 51 -4.22 -1.81 -6.59
N LEU A 52 -3.76 -1.35 -7.77
CA LEU A 52 -2.54 -0.55 -7.87
C LEU A 52 -2.66 0.77 -7.12
N LEU A 53 -3.81 1.44 -7.21
CA LEU A 53 -4.08 2.70 -6.54
C LEU A 53 -4.14 2.54 -5.01
N LEU A 54 -4.70 1.44 -4.53
CA LEU A 54 -4.86 1.13 -3.10
C LEU A 54 -3.58 0.56 -2.46
N PHE A 55 -2.65 0.06 -3.27
CA PHE A 55 -1.44 -0.62 -2.82
C PHE A 55 -0.56 0.19 -1.84
N PRO A 56 -0.25 1.48 -2.07
CA PRO A 56 0.57 2.25 -1.12
C PRO A 56 -0.05 2.33 0.27
N PHE A 57 -1.38 2.37 0.38
CA PHE A 57 -2.08 2.44 1.66
C PHE A 57 -2.03 1.11 2.41
N ALA A 58 -2.27 -0.01 1.71
CA ALA A 58 -2.11 -1.32 2.32
C ALA A 58 -0.67 -1.59 2.77
N LYS A 59 0.31 -1.14 1.96
CA LYS A 59 1.73 -1.22 2.32
C LYS A 59 2.08 -0.38 3.54
N LEU A 60 1.53 0.83 3.66
CA LEU A 60 1.73 1.68 4.84
C LEU A 60 1.31 0.98 6.13
N VAL A 61 0.14 0.32 6.13
CA VAL A 61 -0.33 -0.45 7.29
C VAL A 61 0.64 -1.58 7.62
N TRP A 62 1.01 -2.37 6.60
CA TRP A 62 1.92 -3.50 6.81
C TRP A 62 3.27 -3.06 7.37
N ASP A 63 3.88 -2.03 6.78
CA ASP A 63 5.17 -1.52 7.23
C ASP A 63 5.06 -0.95 8.66
N GLY A 64 3.94 -0.31 9.03
CA GLY A 64 3.66 0.13 10.40
C GLY A 64 3.51 -1.02 11.40
N VAL A 65 2.78 -2.08 11.04
CA VAL A 65 2.62 -3.29 11.88
C VAL A 65 3.97 -3.99 12.05
N MET A 66 4.72 -4.20 10.96
CA MET A 66 6.04 -4.82 11.02
C MET A 66 7.01 -3.99 11.85
N ASN A 67 7.02 -2.67 11.70
CA ASN A 67 7.87 -1.80 12.52
C ASN A 67 7.50 -1.90 14.01
N THR A 68 6.22 -2.04 14.34
CA THR A 68 5.75 -2.25 15.72
C THR A 68 6.18 -3.62 16.27
N LEU A 69 6.11 -4.68 15.45
CA LEU A 69 6.48 -6.04 15.85
C LEU A 69 8.00 -6.24 15.98
N ILE A 70 8.77 -5.68 15.04
CA ILE A 70 10.22 -5.82 14.98
C ILE A 70 10.90 -4.86 15.96
N GLY A 71 10.31 -3.67 16.18
CA GLY A 71 10.89 -2.62 17.01
C GLY A 71 12.22 -2.14 16.43
N ASN A 72 13.24 -2.05 17.28
CA ASN A 72 14.59 -1.61 16.90
C ASN A 72 15.52 -2.79 16.51
N ASN A 73 14.98 -3.97 16.23
CA ASN A 73 15.79 -5.14 15.91
C ASN A 73 16.17 -5.17 14.42
N VAL A 74 17.45 -5.43 14.15
CA VAL A 74 17.95 -5.61 12.78
C VAL A 74 18.12 -7.10 12.52
N PHE A 75 17.35 -7.63 11.57
CA PHE A 75 17.48 -9.01 11.13
C PHE A 75 18.42 -9.12 9.93
N ILE A 76 19.48 -9.92 10.07
CA ILE A 76 20.44 -10.20 9.01
C ILE A 76 20.11 -11.59 8.45
N PHE A 77 19.71 -11.62 7.18
CA PHE A 77 19.40 -12.86 6.46
C PHE A 77 20.17 -12.91 5.13
N PRO A 78 20.41 -14.12 4.59
CA PRO A 78 20.89 -14.30 3.22
C PRO A 78 20.03 -13.53 2.22
N ILE A 79 20.69 -12.95 1.20
CA ILE A 79 20.05 -12.06 0.22
C ILE A 79 18.84 -12.70 -0.48
N TRP A 80 18.92 -13.99 -0.80
CA TRP A 80 17.85 -14.75 -1.44
C TRP A 80 16.58 -14.81 -0.57
N ILE A 81 16.74 -14.98 0.74
CA ILE A 81 15.62 -15.02 1.69
C ILE A 81 14.97 -13.65 1.79
N ILE A 82 15.78 -12.57 1.81
CA ILE A 82 15.26 -11.19 1.85
C ILE A 82 14.40 -10.91 0.60
N TYR A 83 14.88 -11.27 -0.59
CA TYR A 83 14.11 -11.06 -1.82
C TYR A 83 12.84 -11.91 -1.86
N LEU A 84 12.91 -13.18 -1.45
CA LEU A 84 11.74 -14.05 -1.36
C LEU A 84 10.70 -13.49 -0.39
N TRP A 85 11.13 -13.07 0.80
CA TRP A 85 10.26 -12.42 1.78
C TRP A 85 9.62 -11.14 1.22
N LYS A 86 10.41 -10.34 0.50
CA LYS A 86 9.96 -9.10 -0.14
C LYS A 86 8.91 -9.39 -1.22
N PHE A 87 9.01 -10.50 -1.92
CA PHE A 87 8.01 -10.92 -2.90
C PHE A 87 6.75 -11.47 -2.22
N THR A 88 6.91 -12.37 -1.24
CA THR A 88 5.81 -12.99 -0.50
C THR A 88 4.95 -11.94 0.20
N LYS A 89 5.55 -10.92 0.83
CA LYS A 89 4.77 -9.84 1.44
C LYS A 89 3.89 -9.13 0.40
N TYR A 90 4.41 -8.82 -0.79
CA TYR A 90 3.63 -8.12 -1.81
C TYR A 90 2.49 -8.98 -2.37
N TYR A 91 2.72 -10.29 -2.48
CA TYR A 91 1.67 -11.24 -2.82
C TYR A 91 0.52 -11.23 -1.81
N ILE A 92 0.85 -11.31 -0.51
CA ILE A 92 -0.15 -11.27 0.57
C ILE A 92 -0.89 -9.93 0.57
N LEU A 93 -0.15 -8.82 0.46
CA LEU A 93 -0.72 -7.47 0.49
C LEU A 93 -1.73 -7.25 -0.64
N ILE A 94 -1.45 -7.73 -1.85
CA ILE A 94 -2.34 -7.56 -3.00
C ILE A 94 -3.60 -8.42 -2.85
N LYS A 95 -3.48 -9.65 -2.32
CA LYS A 95 -4.66 -10.48 -2.06
C LYS A 95 -5.56 -9.91 -0.97
N CYS A 96 -4.96 -9.36 0.08
CA CYS A 96 -5.68 -8.81 1.23
C CYS A 96 -5.96 -7.32 1.11
N ILE A 97 -5.70 -6.71 -0.05
CA ILE A 97 -5.70 -5.26 -0.23
C ILE A 97 -7.06 -4.62 0.08
N TRP A 98 -8.15 -5.30 -0.27
CA TRP A 98 -9.52 -4.85 -0.02
C TRP A 98 -9.83 -4.76 1.49
N PHE A 99 -9.15 -5.53 2.33
CA PHE A 99 -9.32 -5.51 3.79
C PHE A 99 -8.30 -4.60 4.48
N ILE A 100 -7.04 -4.62 4.03
CA ILE A 100 -5.95 -3.86 4.66
C ILE A 100 -6.01 -2.38 4.29
N CYS A 101 -6.40 -2.05 3.05
CA CYS A 101 -6.43 -0.65 2.59
C CYS A 101 -7.40 0.24 3.38
N PRO A 102 -8.64 -0.18 3.68
CA PRO A 102 -9.54 0.61 4.54
C PRO A 102 -8.92 0.95 5.90
N LEU A 103 -8.13 0.03 6.48
CA LEU A 103 -7.41 0.29 7.73
C LEU A 103 -6.34 1.37 7.56
N GLY A 104 -5.63 1.38 6.43
CA GLY A 104 -4.61 2.41 6.13
C GLY A 104 -5.21 3.79 5.96
N ILE A 105 -6.35 3.87 5.28
CA ILE A 105 -7.12 5.11 5.13
C ILE A 105 -7.66 5.57 6.50
N ALA A 106 -8.24 4.66 7.28
CA ALA A 106 -8.76 4.98 8.61
C ALA A 106 -7.65 5.48 9.56
N TYR A 107 -6.46 4.87 9.52
CA TYR A 107 -5.29 5.31 10.29
C TYR A 107 -4.88 6.74 9.93
N LEU A 108 -4.80 7.06 8.63
CA LEU A 108 -4.47 8.40 8.15
C LEU A 108 -5.55 9.44 8.48
N LEU A 109 -6.83 9.04 8.54
CA LEU A 109 -7.90 9.92 8.99
C LEU A 109 -7.85 10.16 10.50
N PHE A 110 -7.50 9.15 11.29
CA PHE A 110 -7.41 9.26 12.74
C PHE A 110 -6.28 10.20 13.17
N ILE A 111 -5.10 10.10 12.54
CA ILE A 111 -3.96 10.97 12.85
C ILE A 111 -4.22 12.43 12.43
N ASN A 112 -4.99 12.65 11.36
CA ASN A 112 -5.33 13.98 10.86
C ASN A 112 -6.68 14.51 11.36
N ARG A 113 -7.31 13.85 12.34
CA ARG A 113 -8.67 14.21 12.79
C ARG A 113 -8.77 15.67 13.24
N GLU A 114 -7.68 16.23 13.77
CA GLU A 114 -7.64 17.59 14.29
C GLU A 114 -7.65 18.63 13.18
N TYR A 115 -6.94 18.38 12.07
CA TYR A 115 -7.01 19.20 10.87
C TYR A 115 -8.38 19.12 10.19
N ILE A 116 -9.03 17.95 10.22
CA ILE A 116 -10.37 17.75 9.62
C ILE A 116 -11.46 18.48 10.43
N LYS A 117 -11.34 18.55 11.76
CA LYS A 117 -12.32 19.25 12.63
C LYS A 117 -12.31 20.77 12.46
N GLN A 118 -11.25 21.35 11.94
CA GLN A 118 -11.11 22.79 11.70
C GLN A 118 -11.63 23.24 10.33
N MET A 119 -12.16 22.31 9.53
CA MET A 119 -12.65 22.52 8.15
C MET A 119 -14.17 22.34 8.06
#